data_AF-A0A7K0MZ72-F1
#
_entry.id   AF-A0A7K0MZ72-F1
#
_cell.length_a   1.000
_cell.length_b   1.000
_cell.length_c   1.000
_cell.angle_alpha   90.00
_cell.angle_beta   90.00
_cell.angle_gamma   90.00
#
_symmetry.space_group_name_H-M   'P 1'
#
loop_
_entity.id
_entity.type
_entity.pdbx_description
1 polymer ?
#
loop_
_entity_poly.entity_id
_entity_poly.type
_entity_poly.pdbx_seq_one_letter_code
_entity_poly.pdbx_strand_id
1 'polypeptide(L)'
;MSNSFTPEASLDLGGPEWLSNRRLRAIETLKDVEWPTADEEIWRYSRVGDLDLAKYRPMSGAELGQPGIDAVPGGGPVAAELGARSALIVVRDGRVVHHEIDPALEARGVVVGDLAMLDAATAVGRVGLASDASPDA
;
A
#
# COMPACT_ATOMS: atom_id res chain seq x y z
N MET A 1 -25.18 7.83 -6.71
CA MET A 1 -24.04 8.27 -5.87
C MET A 1 -22.84 8.41 -6.78
N SER A 2 -22.18 9.58 -6.83
CA SER A 2 -20.97 9.76 -7.65
C SER A 2 -19.79 9.12 -6.91
N ASN A 3 -19.14 8.14 -7.54
CA ASN A 3 -17.98 7.46 -6.97
C ASN A 3 -16.71 8.23 -7.37
N SER A 4 -15.99 8.79 -6.40
CA SER A 4 -14.71 9.51 -6.64
C SER A 4 -13.52 8.57 -6.88
N PHE A 5 -13.69 7.26 -6.67
CA PHE A 5 -12.65 6.25 -6.90
C PHE A 5 -12.76 5.69 -8.31
N THR A 6 -12.23 6.43 -9.28
CA THR A 6 -12.29 6.09 -10.71
C THR A 6 -10.94 5.58 -11.25
N PRO A 7 -10.92 4.92 -12.43
CA PRO A 7 -9.67 4.59 -13.14
C PRO A 7 -8.73 5.79 -13.31
N GLU A 8 -9.27 6.95 -13.66
CA GLU A 8 -8.52 8.19 -13.88
C GLU A 8 -7.86 8.66 -12.58
N ALA A 9 -8.60 8.65 -11.47
CA ALA A 9 -8.05 9.00 -10.16
C ALA A 9 -6.94 8.03 -9.73
N SER A 10 -7.07 6.74 -10.07
CA SER A 10 -6.02 5.74 -9.80
C SER A 10 -4.78 5.94 -10.67
N LEU A 11 -4.95 6.38 -11.92
CA LEU A 11 -3.84 6.69 -12.83
C LEU A 11 -3.10 7.95 -12.40
N ASP A 12 -3.81 8.94 -11.86
CA ASP A 12 -3.24 10.19 -11.35
C ASP A 12 -2.24 9.97 -10.19
N LEU A 13 -2.37 8.86 -9.45
CA LEU A 13 -1.37 8.44 -8.45
C LEU A 13 0.02 8.14 -9.05
N GLY A 14 0.14 7.95 -10.37
CA GLY A 14 1.40 7.69 -11.05
C GLY A 14 2.12 6.41 -10.58
N GLY A 15 3.42 6.35 -10.90
CA GLY A 15 4.27 5.18 -10.71
C GLY A 15 4.50 4.39 -12.00
N PRO A 16 5.23 3.26 -11.92
CA PRO A 16 5.55 2.44 -13.07
C PRO A 16 4.29 1.77 -13.65
N GLU A 17 4.34 1.50 -14.95
CA GLU A 17 3.20 0.96 -15.71
C GLU A 17 2.63 -0.32 -15.07
N TRP A 18 3.48 -1.20 -14.56
CA TRP A 18 3.05 -2.45 -13.92
C TRP A 18 2.14 -2.20 -12.70
N LEU A 19 2.39 -1.13 -11.94
CA LEU A 19 1.63 -0.78 -10.74
C LEU A 19 0.29 -0.14 -11.13
N SER A 20 0.31 0.77 -12.11
CA SER A 20 -0.90 1.36 -12.69
C SER A 20 -1.82 0.27 -13.26
N ASN A 21 -1.28 -0.66 -14.06
CA ASN A 21 -2.02 -1.78 -14.62
C ASN A 21 -2.60 -2.69 -13.53
N ARG A 22 -1.87 -2.92 -12.43
CA ARG A 22 -2.38 -3.68 -11.28
C ARG A 22 -3.58 -2.99 -10.62
N ARG A 23 -3.51 -1.68 -10.40
CA ARG A 23 -4.63 -0.91 -9.80
C ARG A 23 -5.86 -0.91 -10.72
N LEU A 24 -5.67 -0.72 -12.02
CA LEU A 24 -6.76 -0.77 -13.00
C LEU A 24 -7.47 -2.13 -13.02
N ARG A 25 -6.71 -3.23 -12.94
CA ARG A 25 -7.29 -4.58 -12.80
C ARG A 25 -8.11 -4.73 -11.53
N ALA A 26 -7.63 -4.20 -10.40
CA ALA A 26 -8.38 -4.25 -9.15
C ALA A 26 -9.70 -3.45 -9.23
N ILE A 27 -9.69 -2.28 -9.89
CA ILE A 27 -10.92 -1.51 -10.14
C ILE A 27 -11.89 -2.28 -11.03
N GLU A 28 -11.40 -2.98 -12.05
CA GLU A 28 -12.24 -3.82 -12.89
C GLU A 28 -12.87 -4.97 -12.08
N THR A 29 -12.07 -5.67 -11.28
CA THR A 29 -12.57 -6.74 -10.40
C THR A 29 -13.60 -6.23 -9.40
N LEU A 30 -13.42 -5.01 -8.86
CA LEU A 30 -14.34 -4.42 -7.88
C LEU A 30 -15.76 -4.22 -8.42
N LYS A 31 -15.94 -4.09 -9.75
CA LYS A 31 -17.27 -3.95 -10.37
C LYS A 31 -18.16 -5.16 -10.15
N ASP A 32 -17.55 -6.34 -10.05
CA ASP A 32 -18.24 -7.62 -9.89
C ASP A 32 -18.32 -8.07 -8.41
N VAL A 33 -17.74 -7.29 -7.49
CA VAL A 33 -17.75 -7.58 -6.05
C VAL A 33 -19.08 -7.10 -5.45
N GLU A 34 -19.82 -8.03 -4.86
CA GLU A 34 -20.96 -7.70 -4.02
C GLU A 34 -20.45 -7.03 -2.73
N TRP A 35 -21.02 -5.88 -2.40
CA TRP A 35 -20.60 -5.13 -1.23
C TRP A 35 -21.06 -5.83 0.05
N PRO A 36 -20.18 -5.97 1.05
CA PRO A 36 -20.55 -6.57 2.31
C PRO A 36 -21.62 -5.75 3.03
N THR A 37 -22.58 -6.44 3.63
CA THR A 37 -23.66 -5.86 4.41
C THR A 37 -23.61 -6.35 5.85
N ALA A 38 -24.15 -5.57 6.79
CA ALA A 38 -24.22 -5.99 8.19
C ALA A 38 -25.23 -7.14 8.43
N ASP A 39 -26.07 -7.46 7.43
CA ASP A 39 -27.04 -8.56 7.51
C ASP A 39 -26.37 -9.94 7.36
N GLU A 40 -25.18 -9.99 6.75
CA GLU A 40 -24.39 -11.20 6.64
C GLU A 40 -23.80 -11.61 7.99
N GLU A 41 -23.87 -12.91 8.33
CA GLU A 41 -23.39 -13.47 9.60
C GLU A 41 -21.94 -13.07 9.91
N ILE A 42 -21.07 -13.09 8.88
CA ILE A 42 -19.64 -12.78 9.01
C ILE A 42 -19.36 -11.29 9.29
N TRP A 43 -20.34 -10.41 9.04
CA TRP A 43 -20.22 -8.96 9.20
C TRP A 43 -21.13 -8.40 10.30
N ARG A 44 -21.96 -9.23 10.96
CA ARG A 44 -22.97 -8.78 11.94
C ARG A 44 -22.44 -7.87 13.05
N TYR A 45 -21.21 -8.07 13.48
CA TYR A 45 -20.57 -7.27 14.53
C TYR A 45 -19.61 -6.20 14.00
N SER A 46 -19.44 -6.12 12.67
CA SER A 46 -18.66 -5.11 11.99
C SER A 46 -19.54 -3.90 11.65
N ARG A 47 -18.95 -2.71 11.68
CA ARG A 47 -19.64 -1.46 11.29
C ARG A 47 -19.60 -1.20 9.78
N VAL A 48 -19.68 -2.26 8.98
CA VAL A 48 -19.51 -2.14 7.52
C VAL A 48 -20.61 -1.29 6.87
N GLY A 49 -21.83 -1.31 7.43
CA GLY A 49 -22.95 -0.47 7.00
C GLY A 49 -22.80 1.02 7.32
N ASP A 50 -21.86 1.41 8.20
CA ASP A 50 -21.60 2.82 8.53
C ASP A 50 -20.64 3.49 7.51
N LEU A 51 -20.01 2.70 6.62
CA LEU A 51 -19.03 3.20 5.66
C LEU A 51 -19.73 3.91 4.49
N ASP A 52 -19.70 5.24 4.51
CA ASP A 52 -20.17 6.08 3.41
C ASP A 52 -18.99 6.54 2.54
N LEU A 53 -18.74 5.83 1.44
CA LEU A 53 -17.65 6.14 0.50
C LEU A 53 -17.80 7.50 -0.18
N ALA A 54 -19.01 8.07 -0.25
CA ALA A 54 -19.21 9.38 -0.87
C ALA A 54 -18.61 10.54 -0.04
N LYS A 55 -18.25 10.29 1.23
CA LYS A 55 -17.54 11.24 2.09
C LYS A 55 -16.04 11.29 1.83
N TYR A 56 -15.51 10.35 1.05
CA TYR A 56 -14.08 10.19 0.83
C TYR A 56 -13.74 10.37 -0.64
N ARG A 57 -12.50 10.79 -0.90
CA ARG A 57 -11.92 10.83 -2.23
C ARG A 57 -10.47 10.35 -2.18
N PRO A 58 -9.93 9.80 -3.27
CA PRO A 58 -8.50 9.64 -3.39
C PRO A 58 -7.81 11.01 -3.39
N MET A 59 -6.58 11.04 -2.86
CA MET A 59 -5.68 12.16 -3.10
C MET A 59 -5.15 12.10 -4.54
N SER A 60 -4.97 13.27 -5.12
CA SER A 60 -4.31 13.41 -6.42
C SER A 60 -2.81 13.13 -6.32
N GLY A 61 -2.17 12.80 -7.45
CA GLY A 61 -0.72 12.69 -7.53
C GLY A 61 -0.02 13.97 -7.09
N ALA A 62 -0.59 15.13 -7.40
CA ALA A 62 -0.08 16.43 -7.00
C ALA A 62 -0.13 16.65 -5.47
N GLU A 63 -1.21 16.25 -4.81
CA GLU A 63 -1.33 16.34 -3.34
C GLU A 63 -0.35 15.41 -2.62
N LEU A 64 -0.08 14.23 -3.21
CA LEU A 64 0.83 13.24 -2.64
C LEU A 64 2.32 13.57 -2.89
N GLY A 65 2.61 14.45 -3.84
CA GLY A 65 3.98 14.73 -4.26
C GLY A 65 4.67 13.55 -4.96
N GLN A 66 5.98 13.70 -5.17
CA GLN A 66 6.78 12.69 -5.85
C GLN A 66 7.22 11.59 -4.87
N PRO A 67 7.01 10.30 -5.21
CA PRO A 67 7.52 9.18 -4.43
C PRO A 67 9.01 9.28 -4.11
N GLY A 68 9.39 8.93 -2.87
CA GLY A 68 10.78 8.83 -2.43
C GLY A 68 11.53 10.15 -2.20
N ILE A 69 10.86 11.32 -2.28
CA ILE A 69 11.53 12.63 -2.13
C ILE A 69 11.52 13.18 -0.70
N ASP A 70 10.57 12.79 0.14
CA ASP A 70 10.46 13.35 1.49
C ASP A 70 11.21 12.50 2.51
N ALA A 71 12.51 12.74 2.73
CA ALA A 71 13.23 12.11 3.84
C ALA A 71 12.72 12.67 5.19
N VAL A 72 11.62 12.12 5.70
CA VAL A 72 11.12 12.41 7.05
C VAL A 72 11.89 11.60 8.09
N PRO A 73 12.05 12.10 9.33
CA PRO A 73 12.70 11.34 10.39
C PRO A 73 12.02 9.98 10.57
N GLY A 74 12.81 8.90 10.54
CA GLY A 74 12.35 7.52 10.46
C GLY A 74 11.40 7.10 11.58
N GLY A 75 10.10 7.33 11.36
CA GLY A 75 8.98 6.90 12.20
C GLY A 75 8.80 7.64 13.52
N GLY A 76 9.58 8.72 13.76
CA GLY A 76 9.47 9.56 14.95
C GLY A 76 9.71 8.79 16.27
N PRO A 77 9.12 9.25 17.39
CA PRO A 77 9.32 8.64 18.71
C PRO A 77 8.94 7.15 18.77
N VAL A 78 7.89 6.74 18.05
CA VAL A 78 7.43 5.35 18.03
C VAL A 78 8.51 4.43 17.46
N ALA A 79 9.14 4.80 16.35
CA ALA A 79 10.22 4.00 15.79
C ALA A 79 11.50 4.02 16.63
N ALA A 80 11.72 5.06 17.44
CA ALA A 80 12.82 5.09 18.40
C ALA A 80 12.61 4.06 19.53
N GLU A 81 11.37 3.81 19.95
CA GLU A 81 11.03 2.84 21.00
C GLU A 81 11.11 1.37 20.54
N LEU A 82 10.98 1.10 19.25
CA LEU A 82 11.00 -0.26 18.69
C LEU A 82 12.36 -0.98 18.82
N GLY A 83 13.43 -0.27 19.16
CA GLY A 83 14.76 -0.87 19.30
C GLY A 83 15.34 -1.40 17.99
N ALA A 84 16.14 -2.48 18.08
CA ALA A 84 16.80 -3.08 16.92
C ALA A 84 15.80 -3.73 15.96
N ARG A 85 15.99 -3.51 14.65
CA ARG A 85 15.06 -3.92 13.59
C ARG A 85 15.79 -4.27 12.31
N SER A 86 15.26 -5.24 11.58
CA SER A 86 15.74 -5.64 10.25
C SER A 86 15.47 -4.58 9.18
N ALA A 87 14.34 -3.87 9.30
CA ALA A 87 13.94 -2.79 8.40
C ALA A 87 12.85 -1.91 9.05
N LEU A 88 12.66 -0.70 8.52
CA LEU A 88 11.54 0.19 8.83
C LEU A 88 10.97 0.73 7.51
N ILE A 89 9.65 0.81 7.39
CA ILE A 89 8.98 1.57 6.33
C ILE A 89 7.99 2.51 7.00
N VAL A 90 8.04 3.79 6.67
CA VAL A 90 7.04 4.77 7.09
C VAL A 90 6.16 5.10 5.89
N VAL A 91 4.86 4.86 6.06
CA VAL A 91 3.84 5.18 5.06
C VAL A 91 2.99 6.32 5.58
N ARG A 92 2.91 7.39 4.79
CA ARG A 92 1.99 8.51 5.04
C ARG A 92 1.10 8.65 3.82
N ASP A 93 -0.22 8.70 4.04
CA ASP A 93 -1.16 9.00 2.96
C ASP A 93 -1.05 8.01 1.76
N GLY A 94 -0.62 6.77 2.04
CA GLY A 94 -0.40 5.72 1.03
C GLY A 94 0.94 5.80 0.28
N ARG A 95 1.84 6.72 0.63
CA ARG A 95 3.20 6.85 0.08
C ARG A 95 4.26 6.42 1.06
N VAL A 96 5.29 5.74 0.58
CA VAL A 96 6.50 5.52 1.36
C VAL A 96 7.27 6.82 1.42
N VAL A 97 7.40 7.36 2.63
CA VAL A 97 8.13 8.59 2.90
C VAL A 97 9.45 8.30 3.62
N HIS A 98 9.65 7.08 4.13
CA HIS A 98 10.94 6.69 4.69
C HIS A 98 11.10 5.19 4.63
N HIS A 99 12.32 4.72 4.38
CA HIS A 99 12.67 3.33 4.59
C HIS A 99 14.10 3.18 5.10
N GLU A 100 14.30 2.14 5.91
CA GLU A 100 15.60 1.72 6.43
C GLU A 100 15.68 0.21 6.29
N ILE A 101 16.89 -0.30 6.07
CA ILE A 101 17.17 -1.73 6.09
C ILE A 101 18.53 -1.96 6.75
N ASP A 102 18.67 -3.05 7.50
CA ASP A 102 19.96 -3.52 7.97
C ASP A 102 20.89 -3.77 6.77
N PRO A 103 22.05 -3.09 6.67
CA PRO A 103 22.98 -3.28 5.57
C PRO A 103 23.43 -4.75 5.38
N ALA A 104 23.48 -5.55 6.45
CA ALA A 104 23.82 -6.96 6.35
C ALA A 104 22.73 -7.78 5.66
N LEU A 105 21.46 -7.38 5.78
CA LEU A 105 20.34 -8.02 5.08
C LEU A 105 20.22 -7.54 3.64
N GLU A 106 20.46 -6.24 3.39
CA GLU A 106 20.55 -5.69 2.05
C GLU A 106 21.64 -6.40 1.23
N ALA A 107 22.83 -6.60 1.82
CA ALA A 107 23.93 -7.35 1.21
C ALA A 107 23.58 -8.83 0.92
N ARG A 108 22.59 -9.39 1.62
CA ARG A 108 22.04 -10.75 1.38
C ARG A 108 20.90 -10.76 0.37
N GLY A 109 20.57 -9.62 -0.23
CA GLY A 109 19.55 -9.48 -1.28
C GLY A 109 18.14 -9.22 -0.76
N VAL A 110 17.97 -8.85 0.51
CA VAL A 110 16.66 -8.39 1.01
C VAL A 110 16.40 -7.00 0.44
N VAL A 111 15.23 -6.83 -0.19
CA VAL A 111 14.81 -5.56 -0.78
C VAL A 111 13.62 -5.01 0.00
N VAL A 112 13.74 -3.77 0.45
CA VAL A 112 12.68 -3.00 1.11
C VAL A 112 12.56 -1.66 0.38
N GLY A 113 11.35 -1.25 0.00
CA GLY A 113 11.19 0.01 -0.70
C GLY A 113 9.77 0.31 -1.15
N ASP A 114 9.63 1.43 -1.86
CA ASP A 114 8.36 1.89 -2.42
C ASP A 114 8.03 1.14 -3.72
N LEU A 115 6.87 0.49 -3.77
CA LEU A 115 6.36 -0.12 -5.00
C LEU A 115 6.26 0.89 -6.15
N ALA A 116 6.04 2.17 -5.88
CA ALA A 116 6.03 3.21 -6.89
C ALA A 116 7.42 3.52 -7.49
N MET A 117 8.49 2.98 -6.91
CA MET A 117 9.88 3.16 -7.36
C MET A 117 10.52 1.86 -7.86
N LEU A 118 9.92 0.70 -7.60
CA LEU A 118 10.45 -0.59 -8.04
C LEU A 118 10.15 -0.87 -9.51
N ASP A 119 11.12 -1.42 -10.23
CA ASP A 119 10.92 -1.89 -11.59
C ASP A 119 10.06 -3.17 -11.64
N ALA A 120 9.59 -3.49 -12.85
CA ALA A 120 8.76 -4.67 -13.05
C ALA A 120 9.51 -5.98 -12.76
N ALA A 121 10.81 -6.06 -13.06
CA ALA A 121 11.61 -7.28 -12.84
C ALA A 121 11.76 -7.63 -11.35
N THR A 122 11.76 -6.61 -10.50
CA THR A 122 11.85 -6.71 -9.04
C THR A 122 10.47 -6.95 -8.42
N ALA A 123 9.44 -6.22 -8.84
CA ALA A 123 8.13 -6.27 -8.18
C ALA A 123 7.20 -7.37 -8.74
N VAL A 124 7.12 -7.54 -10.06
CA VAL A 124 6.15 -8.43 -10.69
C VAL A 124 6.48 -9.88 -10.35
N GLY A 125 5.45 -10.62 -9.92
CA GLY A 125 5.60 -12.01 -9.46
C GLY A 125 6.01 -12.14 -8.00
N ARG A 126 6.39 -11.06 -7.30
CA ARG A 126 6.65 -11.08 -5.84
C ARG A 126 5.51 -10.46 -5.05
N VAL A 127 4.89 -9.40 -5.57
CA VAL A 127 3.78 -8.71 -4.89
C VAL A 127 2.54 -9.63 -4.78
N GLY A 128 2.14 -9.91 -3.54
CA GLY A 128 1.02 -10.79 -3.20
C GLY A 128 1.42 -12.23 -2.90
N LEU A 129 2.72 -12.57 -2.95
CA LEU A 129 3.22 -13.81 -2.39
C LEU A 129 3.57 -13.61 -0.92
N ALA A 130 3.15 -14.56 -0.09
CA ALA A 130 3.65 -14.72 1.27
C ALA A 130 4.55 -15.95 1.30
N SER A 131 5.68 -15.85 2.00
CA SER A 131 6.49 -17.00 2.34
C SER A 131 6.03 -17.52 3.69
N ASP A 132 5.74 -18.81 3.77
CA ASP A 132 5.52 -19.59 4.99
C ASP A 132 6.82 -20.18 5.55
N ALA A 133 7.98 -19.85 4.96
CA ALA A 133 9.28 -20.42 5.31
C ALA A 133 9.86 -19.90 6.65
N SER A 134 9.00 -19.46 7.57
CA SER A 134 9.42 -19.25 8.95
C SER A 134 9.72 -20.61 9.59
N PRO A 135 10.90 -20.81 10.21
CA PRO A 135 11.19 -22.02 10.99
C PRO A 135 10.24 -22.19 12.19
N ASP A 136 9.52 -21.14 12.57
CA ASP A 136 8.63 -21.08 13.73
C ASP A 136 7.11 -21.11 13.37
N ALA A 137 6.76 -21.47 12.12
CA ALA A 137 5.36 -21.64 11.67
C ALA A 137 4.86 -23.09 11.85
#